data_AF-A0A2Z6PDP6-F1
#
_entry.id   AF-A0A2Z6PDP6-F1
#
_cell.length_a   1.000
_cell.length_b   1.000
_cell.length_c   1.000
_cell.angle_alpha   90.00
_cell.angle_beta   90.00
_cell.angle_gamma   90.00
#
_symmetry.space_group_name_H-M   'P 1'
#
loop_
_entity.id
_entity.type
_entity.pdbx_description
1 polymer ?
#
loop_
_entity_poly.entity_id
_entity_poly.type
_entity_poly.pdbx_seq_one_letter_code
_entity_poly.pdbx_strand_id
1 'polypeptide(L)'
;MNPNQIIEMVSKEKDLTNTQLEQDSWDPISELESLLCDSYDLSPMCPDSTTVSVLEDPNMATILENLETLLETPLEILYSDNEVKQKFHQILEQLGQFENQIPVRLHHVISKLRTFIEGVDVRFVSAQKTIQDYDQLLQSRSLISKKLESAKAREKQNNCEISRGKIQFEKINSEIFELEQRLSGLVEIRDKMKRDLEQYEMINNKIKTEVAQDWVPQCRIVLTNLKRYETSYKVALTNKKKLEDLISQFMHIITFIKYIHV
;
A
#
# COMPACT_ATOMS: atom_id res chain seq x y z
N MET A 1 -33.20 -4.12 7.52
CA MET A 1 -32.56 -4.31 6.21
C MET A 1 -32.84 -5.72 5.73
N ASN A 2 -32.86 -5.97 4.42
CA ASN A 2 -33.14 -7.29 3.86
C ASN A 2 -31.83 -8.11 3.77
N PRO A 3 -31.75 -9.34 4.32
CA PRO A 3 -30.54 -10.17 4.24
C PRO A 3 -29.98 -10.33 2.82
N ASN A 4 -30.86 -10.39 1.82
CA ASN A 4 -30.46 -10.57 0.42
C ASN A 4 -29.62 -9.40 -0.14
N GLN A 5 -29.73 -8.19 0.44
CA GLN A 5 -28.93 -7.02 0.01
C GLN A 5 -27.46 -7.11 0.46
N ILE A 6 -27.16 -7.86 1.53
CA ILE A 6 -25.79 -8.04 2.01
C ILE A 6 -25.07 -9.06 1.11
N ILE A 7 -25.76 -10.15 0.75
CA ILE A 7 -25.24 -11.17 -0.17
C ILE A 7 -24.93 -10.55 -1.55
N GLU A 8 -25.79 -9.66 -2.05
CA GLU A 8 -25.57 -9.00 -3.35
C GLU A 8 -24.36 -8.03 -3.37
N MET A 9 -23.94 -7.50 -2.21
CA MET A 9 -22.68 -6.76 -2.09
C MET A 9 -21.48 -7.71 -2.09
N VAL A 10 -21.48 -8.74 -1.23
CA VAL A 10 -20.37 -9.71 -1.11
C VAL A 10 -20.13 -10.48 -2.41
N SER A 11 -21.16 -10.75 -3.21
CA SER A 11 -20.99 -11.35 -4.54
C SER A 11 -20.34 -10.41 -5.56
N LYS A 12 -20.54 -9.08 -5.47
CA LYS A 12 -19.97 -8.11 -6.42
C LYS A 12 -18.49 -7.78 -6.15
N GLU A 13 -17.99 -8.10 -4.96
CA GLU A 13 -16.60 -7.83 -4.57
C GLU A 13 -15.62 -8.94 -5.02
N LYS A 14 -16.13 -10.12 -5.44
CA LYS A 14 -15.29 -11.24 -5.93
C LYS A 14 -14.84 -11.13 -7.38
N ASP A 15 -15.58 -10.43 -8.25
CA ASP A 15 -15.27 -10.31 -9.68
C ASP A 15 -14.18 -9.26 -10.00
N LEU A 16 -13.65 -8.55 -9.00
CA LEU A 16 -12.55 -7.59 -9.18
C LEU A 16 -11.16 -8.24 -9.32
N THR A 17 -11.08 -9.58 -9.30
CA THR A 17 -9.82 -10.33 -9.34
C THR A 17 -9.32 -10.71 -10.75
N ASN A 18 -10.06 -10.37 -11.82
CA ASN A 18 -9.82 -10.97 -13.14
C ASN A 18 -9.87 -10.01 -14.35
N THR A 19 -9.40 -8.75 -14.21
CA THR A 19 -9.24 -7.82 -15.35
C THR A 19 -7.98 -6.94 -15.29
N GLN A 20 -6.81 -7.56 -15.12
CA GLN A 20 -5.55 -7.05 -15.69
C GLN A 20 -5.07 -8.16 -16.65
N LEU A 21 -5.60 -8.23 -17.87
CA LEU A 21 -5.21 -7.37 -19.00
C LEU A 21 -3.69 -7.34 -19.16
N GLU A 22 -3.19 -8.18 -20.07
CA GLU A 22 -1.80 -8.17 -20.56
C GLU A 22 -1.59 -6.92 -21.43
N GLN A 23 -1.58 -5.77 -20.78
CA GLN A 23 -1.07 -4.54 -21.32
C GLN A 23 0.44 -4.56 -21.06
N ASP A 24 1.27 -4.56 -22.12
CA ASP A 24 2.73 -4.57 -21.98
C ASP A 24 3.16 -3.53 -20.94
N SER A 25 3.73 -4.01 -19.84
CA SER A 25 3.93 -3.24 -18.62
C SER A 25 5.10 -2.28 -18.78
N TRP A 26 4.89 -1.23 -19.57
CA TRP A 26 5.83 -0.12 -19.77
C TRP A 26 6.20 0.47 -18.41
N ASP A 27 7.42 0.15 -17.96
CA ASP A 27 8.01 0.69 -16.76
C ASP A 27 8.93 1.86 -17.13
N PRO A 28 8.55 3.12 -16.82
CA PRO A 28 9.40 4.28 -17.07
C PRO A 28 10.67 4.30 -16.22
N ILE A 29 10.80 3.47 -15.17
CA ILE A 29 12.04 3.31 -14.42
C ILE A 29 13.04 2.48 -15.24
N SER A 30 12.63 1.31 -15.74
CA SER A 30 13.45 0.44 -16.60
C SER A 30 13.78 1.09 -17.95
N GLU A 31 12.87 1.85 -18.57
CA GLU A 31 13.18 2.60 -19.79
C GLU A 31 14.20 3.72 -19.53
N LEU A 32 14.04 4.47 -18.43
CA LEU A 32 15.03 5.50 -18.07
C LEU A 32 16.38 4.88 -17.68
N GLU A 33 16.41 3.66 -17.14
CA GLU A 33 17.64 2.93 -16.86
C GLU A 33 18.35 2.50 -18.15
N SER A 34 17.64 1.95 -19.15
CA SER A 34 18.27 1.58 -20.43
C SER A 34 18.83 2.80 -21.17
N LEU A 35 18.07 3.89 -21.26
CA LEU A 35 18.48 5.16 -21.87
C LEU A 35 19.69 5.83 -21.18
N LEU A 36 19.97 5.48 -19.92
CA LEU A 36 21.14 5.96 -19.19
C LEU A 36 22.31 4.99 -19.20
N CYS A 37 22.07 3.70 -19.45
CA CYS A 37 23.10 2.65 -19.52
C CYS A 37 23.86 2.62 -20.85
N ASP A 38 23.28 3.12 -21.94
CA ASP A 38 23.98 3.27 -23.22
C ASP A 38 25.26 4.11 -23.03
N SER A 39 26.41 3.47 -23.26
CA SER A 39 27.71 3.94 -22.79
C SER A 39 28.45 4.79 -23.82
N TYR A 40 28.68 6.06 -23.48
CA TYR A 40 29.72 6.88 -24.10
C TYR A 40 30.97 6.83 -23.22
N ASP A 41 32.07 6.27 -23.74
CA ASP A 41 33.38 6.27 -23.07
C ASP A 41 33.98 7.68 -23.08
N LEU A 42 34.17 8.25 -21.89
CA LEU A 42 34.66 9.62 -21.71
C LEU A 42 36.15 9.63 -21.38
N SER A 43 36.96 10.00 -22.36
CA SER A 43 38.39 10.28 -22.14
C SER A 43 38.57 11.60 -21.39
N PRO A 44 39.40 11.66 -20.32
CA PRO A 44 39.63 12.89 -19.57
C PRO A 44 40.52 13.87 -20.35
N MET A 45 40.10 15.13 -20.47
CA MET A 45 40.93 16.20 -21.03
C MET A 45 41.72 16.91 -19.93
N CYS A 46 43.01 17.14 -20.16
CA CYS A 46 43.91 17.82 -19.24
C CYS A 46 44.10 19.30 -19.64
N PRO A 47 43.98 20.26 -18.71
CA PRO A 47 44.43 21.64 -18.93
C PRO A 47 45.90 21.79 -18.52
N ASP A 48 46.65 22.63 -19.25
CA ASP A 48 47.75 23.47 -18.74
C ASP A 48 48.41 24.27 -19.88
N SER A 49 48.69 25.56 -19.66
CA SER A 49 49.88 26.27 -20.18
C SER A 49 50.02 27.66 -19.55
N THR A 50 51.20 28.29 -19.68
CA THR A 50 51.58 29.60 -19.11
C THR A 50 52.08 30.55 -20.20
N THR A 51 51.83 31.86 -20.05
CA THR A 51 52.08 32.92 -21.05
C THR A 51 53.47 33.56 -21.00
N VAL A 52 53.92 34.16 -22.12
CA VAL A 52 55.03 35.16 -22.14
C VAL A 52 54.82 36.28 -23.20
N SER A 53 55.03 37.53 -22.74
CA SER A 53 55.13 38.82 -23.45
C SER A 53 56.22 38.87 -24.56
N VAL A 54 56.55 39.92 -25.34
CA VAL A 54 55.97 41.20 -25.89
C VAL A 54 56.94 41.61 -27.03
N LEU A 55 56.57 42.48 -27.97
CA LEU A 55 57.48 42.92 -29.06
C LEU A 55 57.27 44.39 -29.48
N GLU A 56 58.30 45.00 -30.07
CA GLU A 56 58.41 46.43 -30.44
C GLU A 56 58.22 46.70 -31.95
N ASP A 57 58.34 47.98 -32.36
CA ASP A 57 57.96 48.50 -33.69
C ASP A 57 58.73 47.92 -34.91
N PRO A 58 58.12 47.90 -36.11
CA PRO A 58 58.53 46.96 -37.17
C PRO A 58 59.34 47.57 -38.33
N ASN A 59 60.31 46.80 -38.81
CA ASN A 59 60.94 46.89 -40.12
C ASN A 59 60.51 45.66 -40.93
N MET A 60 60.49 45.71 -42.28
CA MET A 60 60.11 44.55 -43.11
C MET A 60 60.96 43.30 -42.80
N ALA A 61 62.22 43.47 -42.38
CA ALA A 61 63.05 42.38 -41.89
C ALA A 61 62.50 41.77 -40.58
N THR A 62 62.24 42.59 -39.55
CA THR A 62 61.74 42.09 -38.26
C THR A 62 60.30 41.59 -38.34
N ILE A 63 59.45 42.11 -39.24
CA ILE A 63 58.11 41.51 -39.50
C ILE A 63 58.24 40.05 -39.96
N LEU A 64 59.22 39.73 -40.81
CA LEU A 64 59.44 38.38 -41.32
C LEU A 64 60.11 37.46 -40.28
N GLU A 65 61.07 37.97 -39.51
CA GLU A 65 61.72 37.27 -38.38
C GLU A 65 60.70 36.96 -37.25
N ASN A 66 59.81 37.90 -36.96
CA ASN A 66 58.69 37.71 -36.03
C ASN A 66 57.67 36.71 -36.57
N LEU A 67 57.43 36.66 -37.89
CA LEU A 67 56.58 35.64 -38.50
C LEU A 67 57.21 34.25 -38.42
N GLU A 68 58.52 34.14 -38.67
CA GLU A 68 59.28 32.88 -38.63
C GLU A 68 59.26 32.28 -37.22
N THR A 69 59.56 33.08 -36.19
CA THR A 69 59.48 32.64 -34.78
C THR A 69 58.05 32.30 -34.31
N LEU A 70 57.02 32.97 -34.81
CA LEU A 70 55.63 32.59 -34.57
C LEU A 70 55.17 31.36 -35.38
N LEU A 71 55.84 31.00 -36.46
CA LEU A 71 55.63 29.74 -37.20
C LEU A 71 56.37 28.54 -36.56
N GLU A 72 57.45 28.78 -35.81
CA GLU A 72 58.09 27.77 -34.94
C GLU A 72 57.28 27.47 -33.67
N THR A 73 56.30 28.31 -33.32
CA THR A 73 55.47 28.15 -32.12
C THR A 73 54.49 26.96 -32.27
N PRO A 74 54.44 26.01 -31.33
CA PRO A 74 53.52 24.86 -31.38
C PRO A 74 52.05 25.27 -31.53
N LEU A 75 51.30 24.51 -32.33
CA LEU A 75 49.90 24.80 -32.65
C LEU A 75 48.99 24.86 -31.42
N GLU A 76 49.27 24.09 -30.36
CA GLU A 76 48.55 24.18 -29.08
C GLU A 76 48.75 25.55 -28.39
N ILE A 77 49.97 26.11 -28.45
CA ILE A 77 50.33 27.39 -27.80
C ILE A 77 49.84 28.56 -28.63
N LEU A 78 50.07 28.51 -29.95
CA LEU A 78 49.55 29.46 -30.95
C LEU A 78 48.03 29.70 -30.81
N TYR A 79 47.35 28.67 -30.33
CA TYR A 79 45.93 28.59 -30.17
C TYR A 79 45.42 28.99 -28.78
N SER A 80 46.04 28.45 -27.72
CA SER A 80 45.57 28.61 -26.33
C SER A 80 46.06 29.91 -25.67
N ASP A 81 47.19 30.46 -26.11
CA ASP A 81 47.66 31.77 -25.67
C ASP A 81 47.08 32.87 -26.58
N ASN A 82 46.19 33.68 -26.00
CA ASN A 82 45.51 34.75 -26.70
C ASN A 82 46.46 35.93 -27.05
N GLU A 83 47.58 36.12 -26.34
CA GLU A 83 48.61 37.11 -26.74
C GLU A 83 49.37 36.64 -27.98
N VAL A 84 49.78 35.37 -28.01
CA VAL A 84 50.47 34.76 -29.18
C VAL A 84 49.58 34.85 -30.43
N LYS A 85 48.29 34.52 -30.28
CA LYS A 85 47.29 34.67 -31.33
C LYS A 85 47.09 36.11 -31.81
N GLN A 86 47.05 37.09 -30.90
CA GLN A 86 46.96 38.51 -31.27
C GLN A 86 48.23 38.99 -31.99
N LYS A 87 49.43 38.58 -31.55
CA LYS A 87 50.69 38.86 -32.26
C LYS A 87 50.66 38.31 -33.69
N PHE A 88 50.14 37.09 -33.89
CA PHE A 88 50.02 36.49 -35.23
C PHE A 88 49.09 37.30 -36.16
N HIS A 89 47.93 37.72 -35.66
CA HIS A 89 46.99 38.56 -36.40
C HIS A 89 47.60 39.94 -36.73
N GLN A 90 48.30 40.57 -35.78
CA GLN A 90 49.00 41.85 -36.00
C GLN A 90 50.09 41.75 -37.07
N ILE A 91 50.88 40.68 -37.09
CA ILE A 91 51.90 40.46 -38.14
C ILE A 91 51.24 40.23 -39.51
N LEU A 92 50.15 39.47 -39.57
CA LEU A 92 49.37 39.28 -40.81
C LEU A 92 48.72 40.58 -41.31
N GLU A 93 48.41 41.53 -40.43
CA GLU A 93 47.93 42.87 -40.79
C GLU A 93 49.09 43.77 -41.28
N GLN A 94 50.21 43.81 -40.56
CA GLN A 94 51.43 44.53 -40.95
C GLN A 94 51.94 44.07 -42.33
N LEU A 95 51.97 42.75 -42.60
CA LEU A 95 52.29 42.19 -43.92
C LEU A 95 51.35 42.69 -45.03
N GLY A 96 50.09 43.01 -44.71
CA GLY A 96 49.15 43.65 -45.64
C GLY A 96 49.49 45.13 -45.89
N GLN A 97 49.95 45.87 -44.88
CA GLN A 97 50.34 47.27 -45.01
C GLN A 97 51.61 47.44 -45.87
N PHE A 98 52.54 46.48 -45.79
CA PHE A 98 53.78 46.46 -46.59
C PHE A 98 53.66 45.72 -47.94
N GLU A 99 52.46 45.38 -48.41
CA GLU A 99 52.26 44.51 -49.59
C GLU A 99 53.07 44.94 -50.84
N ASN A 100 53.23 46.24 -51.10
CA ASN A 100 54.00 46.76 -52.24
C ASN A 100 55.54 46.54 -52.14
N GLN A 101 56.05 46.12 -50.98
CA GLN A 101 57.47 45.86 -50.72
C GLN A 101 57.78 44.35 -50.66
N ILE A 102 56.74 43.51 -50.63
CA ILE A 102 56.87 42.06 -50.53
C ILE A 102 57.16 41.48 -51.93
N PRO A 103 58.11 40.52 -52.07
CA PRO A 103 58.30 39.83 -53.34
C PRO A 103 57.05 39.07 -53.77
N VAL A 104 56.54 39.34 -54.99
CA VAL A 104 55.29 38.78 -55.57
C VAL A 104 55.07 37.28 -55.28
N ARG A 105 56.14 36.48 -55.33
CA ARG A 105 56.16 35.04 -55.00
C ARG A 105 55.64 34.67 -53.59
N LEU A 106 55.63 35.60 -52.64
CA LEU A 106 55.21 35.37 -51.24
C LEU A 106 53.74 35.76 -50.96
N HIS A 107 53.09 36.58 -51.80
CA HIS A 107 51.69 37.01 -51.55
C HIS A 107 50.74 35.80 -51.49
N HIS A 108 50.99 34.79 -52.34
CA HIS A 108 50.23 33.53 -52.33
C HIS A 108 50.44 32.72 -51.03
N VAL A 109 51.61 32.83 -50.40
CA VAL A 109 51.90 32.17 -49.11
C VAL A 109 51.21 32.92 -47.97
N ILE A 110 51.32 34.25 -47.93
CA ILE A 110 50.69 35.11 -46.92
C ILE A 110 49.16 35.00 -46.98
N SER A 111 48.59 35.02 -48.19
CA SER A 111 47.14 34.80 -48.41
C SER A 111 46.69 33.44 -47.89
N LYS A 112 47.41 32.36 -48.22
CA LYS A 112 47.12 31.01 -47.69
C LYS A 112 47.24 30.94 -46.17
N LEU A 113 48.24 31.59 -45.59
CA LEU A 113 48.46 31.60 -44.15
C LEU A 113 47.34 32.35 -43.42
N ARG A 114 46.91 33.52 -43.94
CA ARG A 114 45.76 34.26 -43.41
C ARG A 114 44.48 33.41 -43.42
N THR A 115 44.12 32.82 -44.57
CA THR A 115 42.93 31.95 -44.67
C THR A 115 43.05 30.67 -43.85
N PHE A 116 44.27 30.16 -43.60
CA PHE A 116 44.49 29.05 -42.67
C PHE A 116 44.15 29.44 -41.22
N ILE A 117 44.69 30.56 -40.73
CA ILE A 117 44.44 31.06 -39.36
C ILE A 117 42.97 31.42 -39.16
N GLU A 118 42.36 32.18 -40.09
CA GLU A 118 40.92 32.48 -40.09
C GLU A 118 40.07 31.19 -40.01
N GLY A 119 40.45 30.17 -40.79
CA GLY A 119 39.79 28.87 -40.79
C GLY A 119 40.01 28.07 -39.51
N VAL A 120 41.18 28.18 -38.86
CA VAL A 120 41.45 27.56 -37.54
C VAL A 120 40.57 28.21 -36.48
N ASP A 121 40.52 29.54 -36.45
CA ASP A 121 39.76 30.31 -35.46
C ASP A 121 38.26 29.98 -35.50
N VAL A 122 37.67 29.94 -36.70
CA VAL A 122 36.25 29.56 -36.86
C VAL A 122 35.99 28.11 -36.44
N ARG A 123 36.85 27.16 -36.84
CA ARG A 123 36.71 25.75 -36.45
C ARG A 123 36.83 25.58 -34.93
N PHE A 124 37.72 26.33 -34.28
CA PHE A 124 37.95 26.19 -32.86
C PHE A 124 36.84 26.80 -32.01
N VAL A 125 36.36 28.01 -32.31
CA VAL A 125 35.23 28.60 -31.57
C VAL A 125 34.01 27.66 -31.63
N SER A 126 33.79 27.00 -32.77
CA SER A 126 32.79 25.94 -32.93
C SER A 126 33.09 24.71 -32.05
N ALA A 127 34.34 24.23 -32.01
CA ALA A 127 34.76 23.11 -31.17
C ALA A 127 34.64 23.41 -29.67
N GLN A 128 35.09 24.57 -29.20
CA GLN A 128 34.96 25.01 -27.80
C GLN A 128 33.49 25.08 -27.38
N LYS A 129 32.63 25.65 -28.24
CA LYS A 129 31.19 25.70 -28.00
C LYS A 129 30.59 24.30 -27.92
N THR A 130 30.97 23.40 -28.84
CA THR A 130 30.55 22.00 -28.83
C THR A 130 30.97 21.27 -27.55
N ILE A 131 32.19 21.49 -27.06
CA ILE A 131 32.70 20.93 -25.80
C ILE A 131 31.92 21.45 -24.59
N GLN A 132 31.64 22.77 -24.53
CA GLN A 132 30.85 23.38 -23.46
C GLN A 132 29.40 22.85 -23.43
N ASP A 133 28.77 22.71 -24.60
CA ASP A 133 27.41 22.17 -24.69
C ASP A 133 27.36 20.68 -24.35
N TYR A 134 28.39 19.92 -24.70
CA TYR A 134 28.51 18.51 -24.32
C TYR A 134 28.73 18.33 -22.80
N ASP A 135 29.56 19.15 -22.15
CA ASP A 135 29.72 19.10 -20.69
C ASP A 135 28.41 19.42 -19.95
N GLN A 136 27.64 20.40 -20.42
CA GLN A 136 26.29 20.67 -19.87
C GLN A 136 25.36 19.46 -19.99
N LEU A 137 25.41 18.72 -21.10
CA LEU A 137 24.65 17.48 -21.27
C LEU A 137 25.14 16.37 -20.33
N LEU A 138 26.44 16.25 -20.07
CA LEU A 138 26.99 15.31 -19.09
C LEU A 138 26.56 15.63 -17.66
N GLN A 139 26.60 16.91 -17.26
CA GLN A 139 26.10 17.37 -15.96
C GLN A 139 24.59 17.08 -15.80
N SER A 140 23.80 17.32 -16.86
CA SER A 140 22.37 17.00 -16.91
C SER A 140 22.12 15.49 -16.75
N ARG A 141 22.82 14.64 -17.52
CA ARG A 141 22.75 13.17 -17.40
C ARG A 141 23.06 12.70 -15.98
N SER A 142 24.13 13.22 -15.36
CA SER A 142 24.51 12.89 -13.97
C SER A 142 23.40 13.24 -12.95
N LEU A 143 22.71 14.37 -13.15
CA LEU A 143 21.58 14.77 -12.32
C LEU A 143 20.35 13.85 -12.52
N ILE A 144 20.11 13.38 -13.74
CA ILE A 144 19.02 12.44 -14.05
C ILE A 144 19.31 11.06 -13.44
N SER A 145 20.53 10.52 -13.57
CA SER A 145 20.92 9.24 -12.94
C SER A 145 20.73 9.26 -11.42
N LYS A 146 21.10 10.37 -10.74
CA LYS A 146 20.87 10.56 -9.29
C LYS A 146 19.38 10.59 -8.92
N LYS A 147 18.52 11.11 -9.80
CA LYS A 147 17.06 11.09 -9.62
C LYS A 147 16.47 9.69 -9.85
N LEU A 148 16.98 8.93 -10.82
CA LEU A 148 16.58 7.54 -11.08
C LEU A 148 16.85 6.64 -9.87
N GLU A 149 18.06 6.67 -9.30
CA GLU A 149 18.37 5.88 -8.09
C GLU A 149 17.49 6.27 -6.90
N SER A 150 17.19 7.56 -6.73
CA SER A 150 16.22 8.03 -5.73
C SER A 150 14.77 7.62 -6.04
N ALA A 151 14.42 7.35 -7.29
CA ALA A 151 13.13 6.77 -7.67
C ALA A 151 13.07 5.28 -7.34
N LYS A 152 14.04 4.48 -7.81
CA LYS A 152 14.18 3.03 -7.54
C LYS A 152 14.16 2.70 -6.05
N ALA A 153 14.87 3.50 -5.23
CA ALA A 153 14.86 3.33 -3.77
C ALA A 153 13.47 3.55 -3.14
N ARG A 154 12.70 4.55 -3.61
CA ARG A 154 11.34 4.83 -3.13
C ARG A 154 10.31 3.82 -3.66
N GLU A 155 10.45 3.41 -4.92
CA GLU A 155 9.59 2.41 -5.55
C GLU A 155 9.71 1.06 -4.84
N LYS A 156 10.94 0.59 -4.57
CA LYS A 156 11.19 -0.58 -3.71
C LYS A 156 10.55 -0.46 -2.32
N GLN A 157 10.68 0.68 -1.65
CA GLN A 157 10.05 0.90 -0.35
C GLN A 157 8.51 0.84 -0.44
N ASN A 158 7.92 1.48 -1.45
CA ASN A 158 6.48 1.46 -1.70
C ASN A 158 5.98 0.03 -1.96
N ASN A 159 6.72 -0.76 -2.74
CA ASN A 159 6.35 -2.16 -3.02
C ASN A 159 6.39 -3.04 -1.75
N CYS A 160 7.34 -2.80 -0.84
CA CYS A 160 7.33 -3.43 0.48
C CYS A 160 6.11 -3.00 1.32
N GLU A 161 5.74 -1.72 1.31
CA GLU A 161 4.57 -1.20 2.05
C GLU A 161 3.24 -1.70 1.49
N ILE A 162 3.08 -1.75 0.16
CA ILE A 162 1.91 -2.33 -0.52
C ILE A 162 1.76 -3.81 -0.16
N SER A 163 2.87 -4.56 -0.13
CA SER A 163 2.88 -5.98 0.26
C SER A 163 2.49 -6.16 1.73
N ARG A 164 2.99 -5.29 2.62
CA ARG A 164 2.61 -5.26 4.05
C ARG A 164 1.12 -4.94 4.24
N GLY A 165 0.60 -3.96 3.49
CA GLY A 165 -0.81 -3.58 3.50
C GLY A 165 -1.73 -4.72 3.06
N LYS A 166 -1.39 -5.42 1.96
CA LYS A 166 -2.14 -6.61 1.49
C LYS A 166 -2.23 -7.70 2.58
N ILE A 167 -1.12 -8.02 3.26
CA ILE A 167 -1.11 -9.03 4.33
C ILE A 167 -2.00 -8.60 5.52
N GLN A 168 -2.02 -7.32 5.87
CA GLN A 168 -2.90 -6.81 6.93
C GLN A 168 -4.38 -6.81 6.53
N PHE A 169 -4.69 -6.50 5.27
CA PHE A 169 -6.04 -6.53 4.71
C PHE A 169 -6.64 -7.94 4.76
N GLU A 170 -5.93 -8.95 4.26
CA GLU A 170 -6.42 -10.34 4.30
C GLU A 170 -6.62 -10.86 5.74
N LYS A 171 -5.77 -10.44 6.69
CA LYS A 171 -5.95 -10.76 8.11
C LYS A 171 -7.25 -10.13 8.67
N ILE A 172 -7.52 -8.87 8.35
CA ILE A 172 -8.75 -8.18 8.78
C ILE A 172 -9.99 -8.84 8.16
N ASN A 173 -9.95 -9.18 6.86
CA ASN A 173 -11.05 -9.90 6.19
C ASN A 173 -11.32 -11.26 6.85
N SER A 174 -10.27 -11.99 7.26
CA SER A 174 -10.39 -13.26 7.98
C SER A 174 -11.06 -13.08 9.36
N GLU A 175 -10.65 -12.06 10.12
CA GLU A 175 -11.27 -11.73 11.42
C GLU A 175 -12.73 -11.30 11.28
N ILE A 176 -13.09 -10.55 10.23
CA ILE A 176 -14.47 -10.19 9.92
C ILE A 176 -15.30 -11.46 9.67
N PHE A 177 -14.82 -12.37 8.81
CA PHE A 177 -15.53 -13.60 8.49
C PHE A 177 -15.77 -14.48 9.74
N GLU A 178 -14.79 -14.64 10.63
CA GLU A 178 -14.98 -15.37 11.90
C GLU A 178 -16.03 -14.70 12.81
N LEU A 179 -16.06 -13.38 12.87
CA LEU A 179 -17.04 -12.62 13.65
C LEU A 179 -18.46 -12.74 13.07
N GLU A 180 -18.61 -12.75 11.75
CA GLU A 180 -19.90 -12.98 11.07
C GLU A 180 -20.47 -14.38 11.35
N GLN A 181 -19.65 -15.43 11.23
CA GLN A 181 -20.05 -16.80 11.56
C GLN A 181 -20.49 -16.92 13.04
N ARG A 182 -19.72 -16.30 13.95
CA ARG A 182 -20.05 -16.27 15.38
C ARG A 182 -21.35 -15.50 15.66
N LEU A 183 -21.61 -14.41 14.95
CA LEU A 183 -22.84 -13.63 15.07
C LEU A 183 -24.06 -14.44 14.59
N SER A 184 -23.93 -15.20 13.49
CA SER A 184 -24.99 -16.09 12.99
C SER A 184 -25.38 -17.15 14.03
N GLY A 185 -24.40 -17.84 14.64
CA GLY A 185 -24.67 -18.81 15.69
C GLY A 185 -25.35 -18.22 16.93
N LEU A 186 -25.00 -16.98 17.31
CA LEU A 186 -25.67 -16.27 18.41
C LEU A 186 -27.12 -15.88 18.08
N VAL A 187 -27.41 -15.54 16.82
CA VAL A 187 -28.78 -15.29 16.33
C VAL A 187 -29.64 -16.56 16.41
N GLU A 188 -29.12 -17.70 15.98
CA GLU A 188 -29.83 -18.99 16.08
C GLU A 188 -30.14 -19.39 17.54
N ILE A 189 -29.16 -19.22 18.44
CA ILE A 189 -29.33 -19.50 19.87
C ILE A 189 -30.41 -18.59 20.48
N ARG A 190 -30.36 -17.28 20.20
CA ARG A 190 -31.37 -16.30 20.64
C ARG A 190 -32.77 -16.70 20.16
N ASP A 191 -32.90 -17.04 18.89
CA ASP A 191 -34.21 -17.33 18.29
C ASP A 191 -34.75 -18.69 18.75
N LYS A 192 -33.88 -19.64 19.11
CA LYS A 192 -34.30 -20.85 19.85
C LYS A 192 -34.80 -20.48 21.25
N MET A 193 -34.00 -19.77 22.06
CA MET A 193 -34.38 -19.38 23.42
C MET A 193 -35.70 -18.62 23.48
N LYS A 194 -35.99 -17.78 22.47
CA LYS A 194 -37.28 -17.11 22.32
C LYS A 194 -38.44 -18.09 22.17
N ARG A 195 -38.34 -19.07 21.26
CA ARG A 195 -39.38 -20.09 21.05
C ARG A 195 -39.58 -20.96 22.28
N ASP A 196 -38.49 -21.36 22.93
CA ASP A 196 -38.51 -22.14 24.16
C ASP A 196 -39.26 -21.37 25.27
N LEU A 197 -39.00 -20.06 25.42
CA LEU A 197 -39.71 -19.17 26.37
C LEU A 197 -41.20 -19.05 26.04
N GLU A 198 -41.57 -18.76 24.79
CA GLU A 198 -42.96 -18.65 24.33
C GLU A 198 -43.75 -19.94 24.61
N GLN A 199 -43.10 -21.10 24.44
CA GLN A 199 -43.68 -22.41 24.81
C GLN A 199 -43.88 -22.56 26.32
N TYR A 200 -42.91 -22.19 27.15
CA TYR A 200 -43.06 -22.27 28.62
C TYR A 200 -44.11 -21.29 29.15
N GLU A 201 -44.26 -20.10 28.59
CA GLU A 201 -45.34 -19.18 28.93
C GLU A 201 -46.72 -19.76 28.59
N MET A 202 -46.87 -20.38 27.42
CA MET A 202 -48.10 -21.06 27.01
C MET A 202 -48.46 -22.20 27.99
N ILE A 203 -47.49 -23.05 28.35
CA ILE A 203 -47.69 -24.16 29.30
C ILE A 203 -48.06 -23.64 30.69
N ASN A 204 -47.37 -22.62 31.19
CA ASN A 204 -47.65 -21.97 32.47
C ASN A 204 -49.07 -21.39 32.52
N ASN A 205 -49.52 -20.75 31.44
CA ASN A 205 -50.87 -20.19 31.34
C ASN A 205 -51.95 -21.28 31.22
N LYS A 206 -51.67 -22.42 30.57
CA LYS A 206 -52.54 -23.60 30.59
C LYS A 206 -52.70 -24.16 32.01
N ILE A 207 -51.59 -24.37 32.73
CA ILE A 207 -51.61 -24.88 34.12
C ILE A 207 -52.38 -23.93 35.04
N LYS A 208 -52.15 -22.61 34.97
CA LYS A 208 -52.93 -21.61 35.74
C LYS A 208 -54.43 -21.72 35.45
N THR A 209 -54.80 -21.97 34.19
CA THR A 209 -56.20 -22.11 33.77
C THR A 209 -56.82 -23.39 34.35
N GLU A 210 -56.14 -24.54 34.26
CA GLU A 210 -56.58 -25.81 34.83
C GLU A 210 -56.72 -25.75 36.36
N VAL A 211 -55.74 -25.16 37.05
CA VAL A 211 -55.80 -24.93 38.50
C VAL A 211 -57.02 -24.08 38.88
N ALA A 212 -57.27 -22.97 38.15
CA ALA A 212 -58.33 -22.03 38.49
C ALA A 212 -59.74 -22.52 38.12
N GLN A 213 -59.90 -23.21 36.98
CA GLN A 213 -61.19 -23.62 36.42
C GLN A 213 -61.63 -25.02 36.86
N ASP A 214 -60.70 -25.93 37.15
CA ASP A 214 -61.02 -27.32 37.48
C ASP A 214 -60.59 -27.70 38.91
N TRP A 215 -59.29 -27.62 39.23
CA TRP A 215 -58.78 -28.17 40.50
C TRP A 215 -59.30 -27.41 41.73
N VAL A 216 -59.32 -26.07 41.69
CA VAL A 216 -59.84 -25.24 42.80
C VAL A 216 -61.35 -25.48 43.03
N PRO A 217 -62.22 -25.49 42.01
CA PRO A 217 -63.61 -25.92 42.16
C PRO A 217 -63.79 -27.35 42.69
N GLN A 218 -63.08 -28.34 42.15
CA GLN A 218 -63.16 -29.73 42.63
C GLN A 218 -62.78 -29.83 44.11
N CYS A 219 -61.62 -29.27 44.51
CA CYS A 219 -61.19 -29.25 45.91
C CYS A 219 -62.22 -28.56 46.81
N ARG A 220 -62.83 -27.44 46.36
CA ARG A 220 -63.87 -26.73 47.13
C ARG A 220 -65.12 -27.58 47.35
N ILE A 221 -65.54 -28.36 46.35
CA ILE A 221 -66.66 -29.31 46.47
C ILE A 221 -66.32 -30.42 47.48
N VAL A 222 -65.13 -31.03 47.37
CA VAL A 222 -64.67 -32.10 48.27
C VAL A 222 -64.58 -31.60 49.72
N LEU A 223 -63.92 -30.48 49.98
CA LEU A 223 -63.80 -29.86 51.32
C LEU A 223 -65.17 -29.51 51.92
N THR A 224 -66.10 -29.00 51.10
CA THR A 224 -67.46 -28.66 51.54
C THR A 224 -68.27 -29.91 51.89
N ASN A 225 -68.16 -30.98 51.10
CA ASN A 225 -68.83 -32.26 51.36
C ASN A 225 -68.25 -32.96 52.60
N LEU A 226 -66.92 -32.99 52.75
CA LEU A 226 -66.26 -33.51 53.96
C LEU A 226 -66.75 -32.79 55.23
N LYS A 227 -66.76 -31.45 55.21
CA LYS A 227 -67.27 -30.64 56.33
C LYS A 227 -68.77 -30.85 56.61
N ARG A 228 -69.59 -31.14 55.58
CA ARG A 228 -71.01 -31.49 55.77
C ARG A 228 -71.18 -32.84 56.45
N TYR A 229 -70.39 -33.84 56.05
CA TYR A 229 -70.53 -35.21 56.56
C TYR A 229 -69.77 -35.49 57.87
N GLU A 230 -68.86 -34.60 58.30
CA GLU A 230 -68.02 -34.77 59.49
C GLU A 230 -68.80 -35.19 60.75
N THR A 231 -69.89 -34.48 61.08
CA THR A 231 -70.72 -34.80 62.26
C THR A 231 -71.42 -36.15 62.11
N SER A 232 -72.02 -36.41 60.95
CA SER A 232 -72.70 -37.68 60.66
C SER A 232 -71.73 -38.86 60.71
N TYR A 233 -70.50 -38.68 60.23
CA TYR A 233 -69.43 -39.68 60.30
C TYR A 233 -69.01 -39.96 61.75
N LYS A 234 -68.80 -38.92 62.57
CA LYS A 234 -68.47 -39.08 64.01
C LYS A 234 -69.58 -39.83 64.76
N VAL A 235 -70.86 -39.52 64.48
CA VAL A 235 -72.02 -40.23 65.06
C VAL A 235 -72.07 -41.68 64.59
N ALA A 236 -71.92 -41.93 63.28
CA ALA A 236 -71.91 -43.28 62.72
C ALA A 236 -70.77 -44.16 63.28
N LEU A 237 -69.57 -43.59 63.41
CA LEU A 237 -68.41 -44.26 64.00
C LEU A 237 -68.63 -44.59 65.49
N THR A 238 -69.25 -43.67 66.25
CA THR A 238 -69.61 -43.89 67.65
C THR A 238 -70.67 -44.98 67.80
N ASN A 239 -71.69 -44.99 66.94
CA ASN A 239 -72.75 -45.99 66.96
C ASN A 239 -72.26 -47.37 66.49
N LYS A 240 -71.34 -47.41 65.51
CA LYS A 240 -70.65 -48.64 65.11
C LYS A 240 -69.93 -49.25 66.31
N LYS A 241 -69.10 -48.47 67.03
CA LYS A 241 -68.38 -48.99 68.19
C LYS A 241 -69.34 -49.55 69.26
N LYS A 242 -70.41 -48.83 69.59
CA LYS A 242 -71.44 -49.31 70.53
C LYS A 242 -72.06 -50.66 70.10
N LEU A 243 -72.25 -50.86 68.80
CA LEU A 243 -72.77 -52.12 68.26
C LEU A 243 -71.72 -53.25 68.35
N GLU A 244 -70.44 -52.95 68.08
CA GLU A 244 -69.33 -53.90 68.27
C GLU A 244 -69.17 -54.30 69.75
N ASP A 245 -69.26 -53.34 70.68
CA ASP A 245 -69.26 -53.57 72.13
C ASP A 245 -70.45 -54.46 72.56
N LEU A 246 -71.66 -54.21 72.05
CA LEU A 246 -72.86 -55.01 72.32
C LEU A 246 -72.78 -56.44 71.75
N ILE A 247 -72.25 -56.60 70.53
CA ILE A 247 -72.03 -57.92 69.91
C ILE A 247 -71.03 -58.72 70.74
N SER A 248 -69.96 -58.09 71.23
CA SER A 248 -68.98 -58.72 72.12
C SER A 248 -69.62 -59.21 73.42
N GLN A 249 -70.43 -58.38 74.08
CA GLN A 249 -71.20 -58.77 75.28
C GLN A 249 -72.16 -59.94 75.00
N PHE A 250 -72.88 -59.91 73.87
CA PHE A 250 -73.81 -60.98 73.49
C PHE A 250 -73.09 -62.30 73.19
N MET A 251 -71.92 -62.26 72.56
CA MET A 251 -71.06 -63.44 72.34
C MET A 251 -70.50 -64.01 73.65
N HIS A 252 -70.15 -63.15 74.62
CA HIS A 252 -69.80 -63.59 75.97
C HIS A 252 -70.98 -64.30 76.67
N ILE A 253 -72.20 -63.78 76.57
CA ILE A 253 -73.42 -64.40 77.12
C ILE A 253 -73.69 -65.76 76.47
N ILE A 254 -73.61 -65.86 75.13
CA ILE A 254 -73.75 -67.14 74.41
C ILE A 254 -72.70 -68.16 74.87
N THR A 255 -71.46 -67.73 75.07
CA THR A 255 -70.35 -68.59 75.52
C THR A 255 -70.59 -69.09 76.95
N PHE A 256 -71.08 -68.21 77.84
CA PHE A 256 -71.43 -68.56 79.22
C PHE A 256 -72.62 -69.54 79.29
N ILE A 257 -73.67 -69.33 78.50
CA ILE A 257 -74.83 -70.24 78.43
C ILE A 257 -74.40 -71.64 77.94
N LYS A 258 -73.51 -71.71 76.94
CA LYS A 258 -72.94 -72.97 76.46
C LYS A 258 -72.11 -73.68 77.53
N TYR A 259 -71.36 -72.94 78.35
CA TYR A 259 -70.54 -73.50 79.43
C TYR A 259 -71.38 -74.08 80.59
N ILE A 260 -72.64 -73.66 80.74
CA ILE A 260 -73.58 -74.18 81.75
C ILE A 260 -74.31 -75.46 81.30
N HIS A 261 -74.25 -75.81 80.01
CA HIS A 261 -74.91 -76.99 79.43
C HIS A 261 -73.91 -78.11 79.04
N VAL A 262 -72.82 -78.22 79.78
CA VAL A 262 -71.76 -79.25 79.66
C VAL A 262 -71.46 -79.81 81.05
#